data_AF-A0A1Y0VQ13-F1
#
_entry.id   AF-A0A1Y0VQ13-F1
#
_cell.length_a   1.000
_cell.length_b   1.000
_cell.length_c   1.000
_cell.angle_alpha   90.00
_cell.angle_beta   90.00
_cell.angle_gamma   90.00
#
_symmetry.space_group_name_H-M   'P 1'
#
loop_
_entity.id
_entity.type
_entity.pdbx_description
1 polymer ?
#
loop_
_entity_poly.entity_id
_entity_poly.type
_entity_poly.pdbx_seq_one_letter_code
_entity_poly.pdbx_strand_id
1 'polypeptide(L)'
;MLKNCLLYNRGLNNNLDLSFILSFRKITPKLVCEGCITSFSTLVDHKTCIRCGKLSAILECADCQQWNDQFVNRAMFQYDEAMRNFFQHYKFQGDYY
;
A
#
# COMPACT_ATOMS: atom_id res chain seq x y z
N MET A 1 -23.16 -7.91 -6.43
CA MET A 1 -22.46 -6.99 -7.36
C MET A 1 -20.97 -7.14 -7.13
N LEU A 2 -20.18 -7.31 -8.19
CA LEU A 2 -18.72 -7.20 -8.08
C LEU A 2 -18.38 -5.75 -7.74
N LYS A 3 -17.65 -5.54 -6.64
CA LYS A 3 -17.05 -4.24 -6.39
C LYS A 3 -15.84 -4.11 -7.31
N ASN A 4 -15.85 -3.09 -8.16
CA ASN A 4 -14.68 -2.75 -8.96
C ASN A 4 -13.77 -1.83 -8.15
N CYS A 5 -12.48 -1.96 -8.37
CA CYS A 5 -11.47 -1.05 -7.86
C CYS A 5 -11.57 0.31 -8.57
N LEU A 6 -11.51 1.41 -7.82
CA LEU A 6 -11.61 2.77 -8.37
C LEU A 6 -10.45 3.15 -9.30
N LEU A 7 -9.21 2.77 -8.96
CA LEU A 7 -8.02 3.17 -9.72
C LEU A 7 -7.91 2.50 -11.09
N TYR A 8 -8.27 1.22 -11.20
CA TYR A 8 -8.03 0.42 -12.41
C TYR A 8 -9.30 -0.25 -12.96
N ASN A 9 -10.47 0.01 -12.36
CA ASN A 9 -11.76 -0.59 -12.70
C ASN A 9 -11.74 -2.12 -12.81
N ARG A 10 -10.92 -2.78 -11.97
CA ARG A 10 -10.82 -4.26 -11.92
C ARG A 10 -11.70 -4.84 -10.81
N GLY A 11 -12.36 -5.95 -11.08
CA GLY A 11 -13.20 -6.63 -10.09
C GLY A 11 -12.40 -7.14 -8.89
N LEU A 12 -12.91 -6.90 -7.69
CA LEU A 12 -12.43 -7.49 -6.44
C LEU A 12 -12.94 -8.93 -6.33
N ASN A 13 -12.34 -9.84 -7.10
CA ASN A 13 -12.69 -11.26 -7.08
C ASN A 13 -11.83 -12.06 -6.10
N ASN A 14 -12.50 -12.75 -5.19
CA ASN A 14 -11.90 -13.85 -4.45
C ASN A 14 -11.88 -15.07 -5.38
N ASN A 15 -10.69 -15.48 -5.83
CA ASN A 15 -10.54 -16.77 -6.51
C ASN A 15 -10.75 -17.86 -5.45
N LEU A 16 -11.92 -18.48 -5.47
CA LEU A 16 -12.26 -19.60 -4.60
C LEU A 16 -11.97 -20.89 -5.37
N ASP A 17 -10.81 -21.50 -5.11
CA ASP A 17 -10.48 -22.81 -5.66
C ASP A 17 -11.00 -23.95 -4.77
N LEU A 18 -10.91 -25.19 -5.28
CA LEU A 18 -11.35 -26.38 -4.53
C LEU A 18 -10.58 -26.55 -3.22
N SER A 19 -9.28 -26.23 -3.20
CA SER A 19 -8.45 -26.28 -2.00
C SER A 19 -8.96 -25.33 -0.92
N PHE A 20 -9.39 -24.13 -1.28
CA PHE A 20 -10.02 -23.16 -0.39
C PHE A 20 -11.36 -23.70 0.14
N ILE A 21 -12.22 -24.24 -0.73
CA ILE A 21 -13.54 -24.78 -0.33
C ILE A 21 -13.36 -25.91 0.69
N LEU A 22 -12.46 -26.85 0.42
CA LEU A 22 -12.17 -27.99 1.30
C LEU A 22 -11.42 -27.60 2.58
N SER A 23 -10.85 -26.39 2.65
CA SER A 23 -10.18 -25.89 3.86
C SER A 23 -11.15 -25.40 4.94
N PHE A 24 -12.44 -25.24 4.63
CA PHE A 24 -13.47 -24.67 5.51
C PHE A 24 -13.08 -23.34 6.17
N ARG A 25 -12.16 -22.59 5.55
CA ARG A 25 -11.73 -21.28 6.03
C ARG A 25 -12.80 -20.24 5.73
N LYS A 26 -12.91 -19.24 6.61
CA LYS A 26 -13.79 -18.09 6.39
C LYS A 26 -13.36 -17.33 5.13
N ILE A 27 -14.32 -17.01 4.26
CA ILE A 27 -14.08 -16.13 3.12
C ILE A 27 -13.82 -14.71 3.65
N THR A 28 -12.62 -14.20 3.39
CA THR A 28 -12.28 -12.79 3.64
C THR A 28 -12.40 -12.01 2.34
N PRO A 29 -13.14 -10.89 2.30
CA PRO A 29 -13.25 -10.10 1.07
C PRO A 29 -11.91 -9.44 0.74
N LYS A 30 -11.49 -9.51 -0.53
CA LYS A 30 -10.38 -8.67 -1.02
C LYS A 30 -10.80 -7.20 -0.95
N LEU A 31 -10.01 -6.40 -0.23
CA LEU A 31 -10.20 -4.95 -0.11
C LEU A 31 -9.49 -4.17 -1.22
N VAL A 32 -8.41 -4.74 -1.77
CA VAL A 32 -7.56 -4.12 -2.78
C VAL A 32 -7.45 -5.08 -3.95
N CYS A 33 -7.57 -4.56 -5.19
CA CYS A 33 -7.42 -5.40 -6.37
C CYS A 33 -5.94 -5.75 -6.59
N GLU A 34 -5.71 -6.85 -7.29
CA GLU A 34 -4.36 -7.34 -7.53
C GLU A 34 -3.49 -6.31 -8.28
N GLY A 35 -4.07 -5.57 -9.24
CA GLY A 35 -3.34 -4.52 -9.95
C GLY A 35 -2.91 -3.35 -9.06
N CYS A 36 -3.71 -2.97 -8.05
CA CYS A 36 -3.32 -1.92 -7.12
C CYS A 36 -2.19 -2.38 -6.21
N ILE A 37 -2.35 -3.55 -5.57
CA ILE A 37 -1.37 -4.01 -4.60
C ILE A 37 0.00 -4.29 -5.24
N THR A 38 0.02 -4.80 -6.48
CA THR A 38 1.27 -5.02 -7.21
C THR A 38 1.89 -3.75 -7.79
N SER A 39 1.10 -2.68 -7.95
CA SER A 39 1.63 -1.39 -8.41
C SER A 39 2.42 -0.64 -7.33
N PHE A 40 2.26 -1.00 -6.06
CA PHE A 40 2.96 -0.35 -4.96
C PHE A 40 4.28 -1.05 -4.62
N SER A 41 5.35 -0.26 -4.55
CA SER A 41 6.66 -0.74 -4.10
C SER A 41 6.65 -0.95 -2.58
N THR A 42 6.76 -2.19 -2.13
CA THR A 42 6.84 -2.54 -0.69
C THR A 42 8.18 -2.10 -0.09
N LEU A 43 8.18 -1.75 1.20
CA LEU A 43 9.37 -1.40 1.98
C LEU A 43 9.69 -2.42 3.09
N VAL A 44 8.92 -3.51 3.20
CA VAL A 44 9.04 -4.50 4.29
C VAL A 44 10.46 -5.09 4.40
N ASP A 45 11.09 -5.36 3.26
CA ASP A 45 12.43 -5.96 3.18
C ASP A 45 13.52 -4.96 2.78
N HIS A 46 13.22 -3.66 2.86
CA HIS A 46 14.14 -2.60 2.43
C HIS A 46 14.71 -1.82 3.61
N LYS A 47 15.94 -1.31 3.43
CA LYS A 47 16.53 -0.34 4.35
C LYS A 47 15.76 0.97 4.25
N THR A 48 15.22 1.41 5.39
CA THR A 48 14.46 2.65 5.52
C THR A 48 15.04 3.51 6.62
N CYS A 49 14.80 4.81 6.53
CA CYS A 49 15.13 5.75 7.59
C CYS A 49 14.36 5.38 8.86
N ILE A 50 15.06 5.24 10.00
CA ILE A 50 14.45 4.85 11.28
C ILE A 50 13.43 5.87 11.81
N ARG A 51 13.54 7.13 11.37
CA ARG A 51 12.61 8.20 11.73
C ARG A 51 11.42 8.24 10.77
N CYS A 52 11.60 8.67 9.53
CA CYS A 52 10.47 8.91 8.63
C CYS A 52 9.99 7.68 7.84
N GLY A 53 10.72 6.57 7.85
CA GLY A 53 10.38 5.36 7.11
C GLY A 53 10.63 5.43 5.59
N LYS A 54 11.19 6.53 5.08
CA LYS A 54 11.57 6.67 3.66
C LYS A 54 12.66 5.66 3.30
N LEU A 55 12.63 5.11 2.08
CA LEU A 55 13.72 4.31 1.53
C LEU A 55 15.06 5.06 1.69
N SER A 56 16.03 4.43 2.34
CA SER A 56 17.30 5.09 2.67
C SER A 56 18.41 4.06 2.82
N ALA A 57 19.58 4.35 2.25
CA ALA A 57 20.77 3.53 2.43
C ALA A 57 21.45 3.76 3.80
N ILE A 58 21.14 4.89 4.45
CA ILE A 58 21.65 5.29 5.76
C ILE A 58 20.56 5.21 6.84
N LEU A 59 20.97 5.06 8.10
CA LEU A 59 20.07 4.85 9.24
C LEU A 59 19.05 5.99 9.40
N GLU A 60 19.52 7.24 9.31
CA GLU A 60 18.69 8.43 9.40
C GLU A 60 18.98 9.33 8.20
N CYS A 61 17.94 9.69 7.43
CA CYS A 61 18.12 10.48 6.21
C CYS A 61 18.43 11.96 6.51
N ALA A 62 19.03 12.67 5.56
CA ALA A 62 19.40 14.07 5.69
C ALA A 62 18.23 14.96 6.12
N ASP A 63 17.03 14.74 5.57
CA ASP A 63 15.82 15.49 5.94
C ASP A 63 15.49 15.35 7.44
N CYS A 64 15.59 14.14 7.99
CA CYS A 64 15.34 13.88 9.41
C CYS A 64 16.43 14.48 10.30
N GLN A 65 17.69 14.39 9.89
CA GLN A 65 18.80 15.02 10.60
C GLN A 65 18.63 16.54 10.66
N GLN A 66 18.19 17.15 9.55
CA GLN A 66 18.00 18.59 9.45
C GLN A 66 16.85 19.10 10.32
N TRP A 67 15.70 18.43 10.31
CA TRP A 67 14.54 18.88 11.08
C TRP A 67 14.63 18.54 12.56
N ASN A 68 15.30 17.45 12.91
CA ASN A 68 15.56 17.02 14.28
C ASN A 68 14.31 17.11 15.20
N ASP A 69 13.16 16.65 14.69
CA ASP A 69 11.89 16.58 15.40
C ASP A 69 11.66 15.18 16.00
N GLN A 70 10.58 15.03 16.77
CA GLN A 70 10.19 13.75 17.38
C GLN A 70 9.35 12.86 16.44
N PHE A 71 9.30 13.17 15.15
CA PHE A 71 8.49 12.42 14.20
C PHE A 71 9.08 11.03 13.94
N VAL A 72 8.23 10.00 14.12
CA VAL A 72 8.55 8.61 13.81
C VAL A 72 7.40 7.99 13.01
N ASN A 73 7.73 7.36 11.89
CA ASN A 73 6.81 6.70 10.98
C ASN A 73 7.43 5.40 10.47
N ARG A 74 6.57 4.38 10.30
CA ARG A 74 6.93 3.10 9.68
C ARG A 74 6.15 2.94 8.38
N ALA A 75 6.81 3.22 7.26
CA ALA A 75 6.19 3.08 5.95
C ALA A 75 6.17 1.61 5.50
N MET A 76 5.02 1.14 5.02
CA MET A 76 4.88 -0.19 4.39
C MET A 76 5.18 -0.14 2.88
N PHE A 77 4.96 1.02 2.26
CA PHE A 77 5.14 1.23 0.83
C PHE A 77 5.95 2.49 0.59
N GLN A 78 6.71 2.51 -0.50
CA GLN A 78 7.44 3.69 -0.93
C GLN A 78 6.49 4.75 -1.47
N TYR A 79 6.80 6.02 -1.19
CA TYR A 79 6.15 7.15 -1.86
C TYR A 79 6.79 7.39 -3.22
N ASP A 80 6.48 6.53 -4.18
CA ASP A 80 6.89 6.63 -5.58
C ASP A 80 5.76 7.21 -6.45
N GLU A 81 5.88 7.10 -7.78
CA GLU A 81 4.86 7.57 -8.71
C GLU A 81 3.50 6.86 -8.52
N ALA A 82 3.49 5.55 -8.29
CA ALA A 82 2.26 4.80 -8.11
C ALA A 82 1.53 5.25 -6.84
N MET A 83 2.26 5.40 -5.74
CA MET A 83 1.69 5.89 -4.48
C MET A 83 1.24 7.36 -4.58
N ARG A 84 2.00 8.20 -5.27
CA ARG A 84 1.62 9.59 -5.54
C ARG A 84 0.31 9.67 -6.33
N ASN A 85 0.17 8.88 -7.39
CA ASN A 85 -1.05 8.84 -8.20
C ASN A 85 -2.24 8.37 -7.37
N PHE A 86 -2.07 7.31 -6.57
CA PHE A 86 -3.10 6.87 -5.62
C PHE A 86 -3.55 8.01 -4.70
N PHE A 87 -2.63 8.72 -4.06
CA PHE A 87 -2.98 9.83 -3.18
C PHE A 87 -3.61 11.02 -3.90
N GLN A 88 -3.27 11.26 -5.17
CA GLN A 88 -3.91 12.30 -5.96
C GLN A 88 -5.39 12.00 -6.18
N HIS A 89 -5.72 10.77 -6.60
CA HIS A 89 -7.10 10.31 -6.72
C HIS A 89 -7.81 10.37 -5.36
N TYR A 90 -7.22 9.76 -4.32
CA TYR A 90 -7.80 9.70 -2.99
C TYR A 90 -8.08 11.07 -2.36
N LYS A 91 -7.12 12.01 -2.41
CA LYS A 91 -7.24 13.31 -1.73
C LYS A 91 -8.05 14.35 -2.51
N PHE A 92 -7.96 14.34 -3.83
CA PHE A 92 -8.48 15.44 -4.66
C PHE A 92 -9.71 15.09 -5.48
N GLN A 93 -9.99 13.80 -5.69
CA GLN A 93 -11.16 13.36 -6.47
C GLN A 93 -12.33 12.92 -5.58
N GLY A 94 -12.15 12.90 -4.26
CA GLY A 94 -13.22 12.55 -3.32
C GLY A 94 -13.50 11.04 -3.24
N ASP A 95 -12.59 10.22 -3.75
CA ASP A 95 -12.64 8.75 -3.77
C ASP A 95 -12.38 8.14 -2.38
N TYR A 96 -13.14 8.57 -1.38
CA TYR A 96 -13.04 8.10 0.01
C TYR A 96 -13.80 6.77 0.27
N TYR A 97 -14.56 6.26 -0.71
CA TYR A 97 -15.55 5.18 -0.53
C TYR A 97 -15.41 4.03 -1.53
#